data_AF-A0AAJ1B0N4-F1
#
_entry.id   AF-A0AAJ1B0N4-F1
#
_cell.length_a   1.000
_cell.length_b   1.000
_cell.length_c   1.000
_cell.angle_alpha   90.00
_cell.angle_beta   90.00
_cell.angle_gamma   90.00
#
_symmetry.space_group_name_H-M   'P 1'
#
loop_
_entity.id
_entity.type
_entity.pdbx_description
1 polymer ?
#
loop_
_entity_poly.entity_id
_entity_poly.type
_entity_poly.pdbx_seq_one_letter_code
_entity_poly.pdbx_strand_id
1 'polypeptide(L)'
;IMQRYKDKVTYWIPVNQINLTRVGLSSLGIVKDTVTQLEQKKYQASHNKFVVCAKIKEIGSKINNNFKFGCMLADFLVTPMTCKPKDVVFFFFFI
;
A
#
# COMPACT_ATOMS: atom_id res chain seq x y z
N ILE A 1 7.77 -15.29 11.38
CA ILE A 1 6.29 -15.29 11.55
C ILE A 1 5.63 -16.38 10.72
N MET A 2 5.72 -16.34 9.38
CA MET A 2 5.04 -17.33 8.50
C MET A 2 5.36 -18.80 8.84
N GLN A 3 6.62 -19.15 9.15
CA GLN A 3 6.97 -20.52 9.57
C GLN A 3 6.23 -20.98 10.84
N ARG A 4 6.09 -20.08 11.82
CA ARG A 4 5.47 -20.37 13.13
C ARG A 4 3.97 -20.64 13.02
N TYR A 5 3.31 -20.04 12.02
CA TYR A 5 1.87 -20.08 11.81
C TYR A 5 1.46 -20.80 10.52
N LYS A 6 2.39 -21.57 9.92
CA LYS A 6 2.20 -22.19 8.61
C LYS A 6 0.98 -23.11 8.52
N ASP A 7 0.57 -23.70 9.64
CA ASP A 7 -0.56 -24.63 9.73
C ASP A 7 -1.84 -23.97 10.27
N LYS A 8 -1.78 -22.68 10.62
CA LYS A 8 -2.90 -21.94 11.25
C LYS A 8 -3.42 -20.78 10.40
N VAL A 9 -2.57 -20.19 9.57
CA VAL A 9 -2.90 -18.97 8.81
C VAL A 9 -2.66 -19.20 7.33
N THR A 10 -3.74 -19.15 6.55
CA THR A 10 -3.71 -19.33 5.10
C THR A 10 -3.60 -18.00 4.35
N TYR A 11 -4.21 -16.93 4.86
CA TYR A 11 -4.31 -15.64 4.17
C TYR A 11 -3.40 -14.59 4.82
N TRP A 12 -2.64 -13.88 3.99
CA TRP A 12 -1.65 -12.91 4.41
C TRP A 12 -1.85 -11.58 3.69
N ILE A 13 -1.79 -10.49 4.46
CA ILE A 13 -1.72 -9.12 3.97
C ILE A 13 -0.36 -8.56 4.40
N PRO A 14 0.64 -8.48 3.51
CA PRO A 14 1.99 -8.06 3.88
C PRO A 14 2.07 -6.60 4.32
N VAL A 15 1.32 -5.73 3.64
CA VAL A 15 1.28 -4.30 3.90
C VAL A 15 -0.19 -3.87 3.93
N ASN A 16 -0.57 -3.26 5.04
CA ASN A 16 -1.86 -2.61 5.19
C ASN A 16 -1.86 -1.26 4.46
N GLN A 17 -2.93 -0.95 3.74
CA GLN A 17 -3.16 0.36 3.12
C GLN A 17 -1.96 0.87 2.29
N ILE A 18 -1.56 0.09 1.27
CA ILE A 18 -0.33 0.36 0.52
C ILE A 18 -0.32 1.71 -0.20
N ASN A 19 -1.50 2.23 -0.56
CA ASN A 19 -1.75 3.50 -1.23
C ASN A 19 -1.93 4.69 -0.26
N LEU A 20 -1.85 4.49 1.07
CA LEU A 20 -1.99 5.57 2.04
C LEU A 20 -0.71 6.41 2.17
N THR A 21 -0.31 7.02 1.05
CA THR A 21 0.86 7.89 0.90
C THR A 21 0.48 9.37 0.93
N ARG A 22 -0.81 9.66 0.72
CA ARG A 22 -1.40 11.00 0.70
C ARG A 22 -1.70 11.55 2.10
N VAL A 23 -2.08 10.68 3.04
CA VAL A 23 -2.55 11.07 4.39
C VAL A 23 -1.39 11.14 5.40
N GLY A 24 -0.30 10.38 5.19
CA GLY A 24 0.83 10.41 6.10
C GLY A 24 2.10 9.75 5.54
N LEU A 25 3.25 10.25 6.00
CA LEU A 25 4.58 9.76 5.61
C LEU A 25 5.11 8.64 6.53
N SER A 26 4.45 8.43 7.68
CA SER A 26 4.81 7.42 8.67
C SER A 26 4.82 6.00 8.08
N SER A 27 3.83 5.68 7.23
CA SER A 27 3.75 4.39 6.55
C SER A 27 4.88 4.17 5.53
N LEU A 28 5.57 5.24 5.12
CA LEU A 28 6.71 5.21 4.21
C LEU A 28 8.05 5.24 4.96
N GLY A 29 8.02 5.39 6.30
CA GLY A 29 9.23 5.56 7.10
C GLY A 29 9.98 6.86 6.81
N ILE A 30 9.29 7.88 6.29
CA ILE A 30 9.90 9.16 5.92
C ILE A 30 9.59 10.19 7.01
N VAL A 31 10.65 10.79 7.57
CA VAL A 31 10.53 12.00 8.39
C VAL A 31 10.74 13.19 7.47
N LYS A 32 9.71 14.04 7.32
CA LYS A 32 9.67 15.10 6.30
C LYS A 32 10.88 16.02 6.36
N ASP A 33 11.27 16.42 7.56
CA ASP A 33 12.30 17.44 7.79
C ASP A 33 13.73 16.87 7.66
N THR A 34 13.87 15.56 7.49
CA THR A 34 15.17 14.88 7.35
C THR A 34 15.50 14.52 5.91
N VAL A 35 14.60 14.79 4.95
CA VAL A 35 14.77 14.41 3.56
C VAL A 35 14.69 15.59 2.61
N THR A 36 15.61 15.63 1.66
CA THR A 36 15.48 16.46 0.45
C THR A 36 14.68 15.70 -0.61
N GLN A 37 14.05 16.42 -1.54
CA GLN A 37 13.29 15.84 -2.65
C GLN A 37 12.19 14.86 -2.18
N LEU A 38 11.31 15.33 -1.29
CA LEU A 38 10.28 14.53 -0.63
C LEU A 38 9.45 13.67 -1.60
N GLU A 39 9.02 14.24 -2.73
CA GLU A 39 8.21 13.50 -3.70
C GLU A 39 8.95 12.30 -4.29
N GLN A 40 10.22 12.47 -4.69
CA GLN A 40 11.03 11.35 -5.16
C GLN A 40 11.19 10.27 -4.09
N LYS A 41 11.39 10.67 -2.83
CA LYS A 41 11.47 9.72 -1.71
C LYS A 41 10.15 8.98 -1.49
N LYS A 42 9.00 9.65 -1.62
CA LYS A 42 7.68 9.03 -1.54
C LYS A 42 7.48 7.99 -2.63
N TYR A 43 7.83 8.29 -3.88
CA TYR A 43 7.74 7.33 -4.98
C TYR A 43 8.65 6.13 -4.76
N GLN A 44 9.90 6.36 -4.35
CA GLN A 44 10.84 5.27 -4.07
C GLN A 44 10.37 4.37 -2.92
N ALA A 45 9.87 4.96 -1.83
CA ALA A 45 9.35 4.20 -0.69
C ALA A 45 8.10 3.39 -1.09
N SER A 46 7.22 3.96 -1.92
CA SER A 46 6.04 3.28 -2.46
C SER A 46 6.43 2.10 -3.36
N HIS A 47 7.42 2.30 -4.24
CA HIS A 47 7.97 1.22 -5.06
C HIS A 47 8.55 0.09 -4.20
N ASN A 48 9.32 0.43 -3.17
CA ASN A 48 9.90 -0.54 -2.25
C ASN A 48 8.84 -1.37 -1.52
N LYS A 49 7.67 -0.78 -1.17
CA LYS A 49 6.54 -1.55 -0.61
C LYS A 49 6.07 -2.65 -1.55
N PHE A 50 5.94 -2.36 -2.85
CA PHE A 50 5.56 -3.37 -3.85
C PHE A 50 6.62 -4.47 -4.00
N VAL A 51 7.90 -4.09 -4.08
CA VAL A 51 9.01 -5.05 -4.16
C VAL A 51 9.05 -5.97 -2.93
N VAL A 52 8.85 -5.41 -1.73
CA VAL A 52 8.80 -6.19 -0.49
C VAL A 52 7.60 -7.16 -0.49
N CYS A 53 6.42 -6.73 -0.95
CA CYS A 53 5.26 -7.62 -1.07
C CYS A 53 5.54 -8.81 -2.01
N ALA A 54 6.19 -8.57 -3.15
CA ALA A 54 6.59 -9.62 -4.08
C ALA A 54 7.57 -10.62 -3.44
N LYS A 55 8.60 -10.12 -2.75
CA LYS A 55 9.57 -10.96 -2.01
C LYS A 55 8.90 -11.78 -0.90
N ILE A 56 7.96 -11.19 -0.16
CA ILE A 56 7.20 -11.89 0.88
C ILE A 56 6.36 -13.02 0.27
N LYS A 57 5.72 -12.80 -0.88
CA LYS A 57 4.99 -13.85 -1.61
C LYS A 57 5.92 -14.98 -2.03
N GLU A 58 7.10 -14.65 -2.57
CA GLU A 58 8.09 -15.63 -3.00
C GLU A 58 8.54 -16.52 -1.82
N ILE A 59 8.96 -15.90 -0.72
CA ILE A 59 9.41 -16.61 0.50
C ILE A 59 8.26 -17.43 1.10
N GLY A 60 7.07 -16.84 1.19
CA GLY A 60 5.91 -17.50 1.75
C GLY A 60 5.49 -18.74 0.97
N SER A 61 5.57 -18.70 -0.36
CA SER A 61 5.27 -19.85 -1.20
C SER A 61 6.27 -21.00 -0.97
N LYS A 62 7.54 -20.70 -0.66
CA LYS A 62 8.54 -21.70 -0.26
C LYS A 62 8.24 -22.32 1.12
N ILE A 63 7.54 -21.62 2.01
CA ILE A 63 7.17 -22.10 3.36
C ILE A 63 5.93 -22.98 3.32
N ASN A 64 4.88 -22.53 2.61
CA ASN A 64 3.64 -23.28 2.43
C ASN A 64 2.96 -22.86 1.12
N ASN A 65 2.80 -23.81 0.20
CA ASN A 65 2.14 -23.59 -1.09
C ASN A 65 0.66 -23.20 -0.96
N ASN A 66 0.02 -23.48 0.19
CA ASN A 66 -1.38 -23.11 0.44
C ASN A 66 -1.55 -21.63 0.82
N PHE A 67 -0.47 -20.91 1.14
CA PHE A 67 -0.57 -19.49 1.48
C PHE A 67 -1.12 -18.64 0.32
N LYS A 68 -2.10 -17.81 0.65
CA LYS A 68 -2.69 -16.79 -0.21
C LYS A 68 -2.23 -15.41 0.27
N PHE A 69 -1.79 -14.58 -0.68
CA PHE A 69 -1.33 -13.23 -0.38
C PHE A 69 -2.22 -12.24 -1.10
N GLY A 70 -2.76 -11.30 -0.33
CA GLY A 70 -3.55 -10.20 -0.83
C GLY A 70 -2.89 -8.86 -0.55
N CYS A 71 -3.53 -7.81 -1.03
CA CYS A 71 -3.19 -6.43 -0.73
C CYS A 71 -4.39 -5.75 -0.07
N MET A 72 -4.14 -4.80 0.84
CA MET A 72 -5.18 -3.92 1.35
C MET A 72 -4.93 -2.50 0.84
N LEU A 73 -5.98 -1.89 0.31
CA LEU A 73 -6.01 -0.49 -0.09
C LEU A 73 -6.79 0.31 0.97
N ALA A 74 -6.30 1.51 1.27
CA ALA A 74 -7.13 2.54 1.88
C ALA A 74 -8.07 3.06 0.80
N ASP A 75 -9.34 2.68 0.90
CA ASP A 75 -10.38 3.18 0.02
C ASP A 75 -11.13 4.32 0.71
N PHE A 76 -11.50 5.33 -0.08
CA PHE A 76 -12.25 6.49 0.38
C PHE A 76 -13.39 6.71 -0.60
N LEU A 77 -14.62 6.73 -0.08
CA LEU A 77 -15.77 7.13 -0.88
C LEU A 77 -15.71 8.64 -1.10
N VAL A 78 -15.25 9.04 -2.28
CA VAL A 78 -15.27 10.43 -2.73
C VAL A 78 -16.33 10.57 -3.81
N THR A 79 -17.15 11.61 -3.75
CA THR A 79 -18.16 11.90 -4.78
C THR A 79 -18.09 13.36 -5.18
N PRO A 80 -18.34 13.72 -6.45
CA PRO A 80 -18.39 15.11 -6.85
C PRO A 80 -19.54 15.83 -6.15
N MET A 81 -19.32 17.08 -5.76
CA MET A 81 -20.35 17.89 -5.11
C MET A 81 -21.53 18.20 -6.04
N THR A 82 -21.26 18.37 -7.34
CA THR A 82 -22.28 18.62 -8.38
C THR A 82 -21.92 17.94 -9.70
N CYS A 83 -22.86 17.89 -10.66
CA CYS A 83 -22.63 17.35 -12.00
C CYS A 83 -21.81 18.27 -12.92
N LYS A 84 -21.32 19.42 -12.44
CA LYS A 84 -20.50 20.33 -13.25
C LYS A 84 -19.20 19.60 -13.67
N PRO A 85 -18.76 19.70 -14.93
CA PRO A 85 -17.57 18.99 -15.41
C PRO A 85 -16.32 19.21 -14.55
N LYS A 86 -16.12 20.43 -14.04
CA LYS A 86 -15.00 20.76 -13.14
C LYS A 86 -15.04 19.97 -11.82
N ASP A 87 -16.22 19.72 -11.26
CA ASP A 87 -16.36 19.02 -9.98
C ASP A 87 -16.15 17.51 -10.18
N VAL A 88 -16.55 16.98 -11.34
CA VAL A 88 -16.29 15.60 -11.77
C VAL A 88 -14.79 15.36 -12.04
N VAL A 89 -14.12 16.28 -12.72
CA VAL A 89 -12.67 16.19 -12.98
C VAL A 89 -11.87 16.33 -11.67
N PHE A 90 -12.22 17.29 -10.82
CA PHE A 90 -11.59 17.45 -9.51
C PHE A 90 -11.74 16.18 -8.66
N PHE A 91 -12.93 15.58 -8.66
CA PHE A 91 -13.20 14.29 -8.04
C PHE A 91 -12.24 13.19 -8.54
N PHE A 92 -12.02 13.09 -9.85
CA PHE A 92 -11.11 12.08 -10.43
C PHE A 92 -9.67 12.19 -9.90
N PHE A 93 -9.18 13.40 -9.63
CA PHE A 93 -7.84 13.61 -9.07
C PHE A 93 -7.72 13.34 -7.55
N PHE A 94 -8.85 13.12 -6.87
CA PHE A 94 -8.88 12.77 -5.45
C PHE A 94 -8.84 11.26 -5.16
N ILE A 95 -9.14 10.42 -6.15
CA ILE A 95 -8.88 8.98 -6.14
C ILE A 95 -7.38 8.73 -6.38
#